data_AF-A0A838QUX2-F1
#
_entry.id   AF-A0A838QUX2-F1
#
_cell.length_a   1.000
_cell.length_b   1.000
_cell.length_c   1.000
_cell.angle_alpha   90.00
_cell.angle_beta   90.00
_cell.angle_gamma   90.00
#
_symmetry.space_group_name_H-M   'P 1'
#
loop_
_entity.id
_entity.type
_entity.pdbx_description
1 polymer ?
#
loop_
_entity_poly.entity_id
_entity_poly.type
_entity_poly.pdbx_seq_one_letter_code
_entity_poly.pdbx_strand_id
1 'polypeptide(L)' 'MHYLYGSKRDGPHRLVATFGSEPQLLAYVRWATLESHGERRGKFEQKSALAAYDSWEQANQPLNDDDAGAVVHNPTPSML' A
#
# COMPACT_ATOMS: atom_id res chain seq x y z
N MET A 1 3.05 14.21 -1.00
CA MET A 1 3.40 12.85 -0.55
C MET A 1 2.11 12.05 -0.50
N HIS A 2 2.13 10.82 -0.98
CA HIS A 2 0.96 9.94 -1.02
C HIS A 2 1.22 8.75 -0.11
N TYR A 3 0.21 8.37 0.66
CA TYR A 3 0.32 7.38 1.71
C TYR A 3 -0.48 6.15 1.29
N LEU A 4 0.16 4.99 1.27
CA LEU A 4 -0.50 3.72 1.01
C LEU A 4 -0.69 2.99 2.33
N TYR A 5 -1.94 2.63 2.60
CA TYR A 5 -2.34 1.87 3.77
C TYR A 5 -2.76 0.47 3.38
N GLY A 6 -2.43 -0.51 4.21
CA GLY A 6 -2.97 -1.86 4.15
C GLY A 6 -3.88 -2.13 5.35
N SER A 7 -4.94 -2.90 5.16
CA SER A 7 -5.74 -3.43 6.27
C SER A 7 -6.07 -4.91 6.06
N LYS A 8 -6.09 -5.64 7.17
CA LYS A 8 -6.64 -7.00 7.23
C LYS A 8 -8.16 -6.91 7.34
N ARG A 9 -8.87 -8.00 7.06
CA ARG A 9 -10.33 -8.09 7.25
C ARG A 9 -10.72 -7.53 8.63
N ASP A 10 -11.47 -6.43 8.62
CA ASP A 10 -11.98 -5.68 9.78
C ASP A 10 -10.90 -5.15 10.75
N GLY A 11 -9.65 -5.07 10.30
CA GLY A 11 -8.52 -4.53 11.06
C GLY A 11 -8.26 -3.04 10.79
N PRO A 12 -7.47 -2.38 11.66
CA PRO A 12 -7.09 -0.99 11.44
C PRO A 12 -6.23 -0.82 10.18
N HIS A 13 -6.34 0.34 9.55
CA HIS A 13 -5.45 0.76 8.46
C HIS A 13 -4.04 1.00 9.02
N ARG A 14 -3.03 0.42 8.38
CA ARG A 14 -1.63 0.60 8.72
C ARG A 14 -0.88 1.20 7.55
N LEU A 15 -0.05 2.21 7.78
CA LEU A 15 0.80 2.74 6.74
C LEU A 15 1.81 1.66 6.32
N VAL A 16 1.89 1.38 5.01
CA VAL A 16 2.78 0.33 4.48
C VAL A 16 3.84 0.87 3.52
N ALA A 17 3.57 1.99 2.85
CA ALA A 17 4.50 2.64 1.95
C ALA A 17 4.10 4.10 1.71
N THR A 18 5.05 4.90 1.26
CA THR A 18 4.79 6.27 0.83
C THR A 18 5.29 6.51 -0.59
N PHE A 19 4.70 7.47 -1.29
CA PHE A 19 4.98 7.74 -2.69
C PHE A 19 5.16 9.22 -2.98
N GLY A 20 6.00 9.51 -3.97
CA GLY A 20 6.22 10.87 -4.47
C GLY A 20 5.02 11.42 -5.23
N SER A 21 4.25 10.55 -5.88
CA SER A 21 3.07 10.92 -6.68
C SER A 21 2.01 9.82 -6.68
N GLU A 22 0.75 10.21 -6.88
CA GLU A 22 -0.37 9.27 -7.01
C GLU A 22 -0.19 8.26 -8.16
N PRO A 23 0.27 8.63 -9.37
CA PRO A 23 0.54 7.67 -10.43
C PRO A 23 1.52 6.57 -10.04
N GLN A 24 2.56 6.88 -9.25
CA GLN A 24 3.52 5.89 -8.76
C GLN A 24 2.87 4.92 -7.77
N LEU A 25 2.03 5.43 -6.86
CA LEU A 25 1.26 4.61 -5.92
C LEU A 25 0.34 3.65 -6.69
N LEU A 26 -0.44 4.16 -7.63
CA LEU A 26 -1.37 3.35 -8.42
C LEU A 26 -0.65 2.31 -9.27
N ALA A 27 0.49 2.67 -9.88
CA ALA A 27 1.32 1.73 -10.62
C ALA A 27 1.85 0.60 -9.72
N TYR A 28 2.31 0.94 -8.52
CA TYR A 28 2.77 -0.03 -7.53
C TYR A 28 1.63 -0.97 -7.10
N VAL A 29 0.46 -0.44 -6.73
CA VAL A 29 -0.70 -1.24 -6.33
C VAL A 29 -1.12 -2.19 -7.45
N ARG A 30 -1.13 -1.69 -8.70
CA ARG A 30 -1.52 -2.49 -9.86
C ARG A 30 -0.54 -3.63 -10.13
N TRP A 31 0.76 -3.40 -9.93
CA TRP A 31 1.75 -4.46 -9.96
C TRP A 31 1.61 -5.44 -8.78
N ALA A 32 1.40 -4.92 -7.57
CA ALA A 32 1.33 -5.71 -6.36
C ALA A 32 0.06 -6.58 -6.27
N THR A 33 -0.99 -6.27 -7.03
CA THR A 33 -2.26 -7.03 -6.99
C THR A 33 -2.19 -8.24 -7.92
N LEU A 34 -2.16 -9.44 -7.37
CA LEU A 34 -2.20 -10.71 -8.12
C LEU A 34 -3.63 -11.07 -8.54
N GLU A 35 -4.59 -10.81 -7.67
CA GLU A 35 -6.01 -11.13 -7.90
C GLU A 35 -6.85 -10.01 -7.29
N SER A 36 -7.73 -9.38 -8.07
CA SER A 36 -8.62 -8.33 -7.58
C SER A 36 -9.97 -8.92 -7.16
N HIS A 37 -10.43 -8.57 -5.96
CA HIS A 37 -11.74 -8.92 -5.41
C HIS A 37 -12.67 -7.69 -5.30
N GLY A 38 -12.37 -6.66 -6.09
CA GLY A 38 -13.02 -5.35 -6.05
C GLY A 38 -11.99 -4.22 -6.17
N GLU A 39 -12.45 -2.97 -6.11
CA GLU A 39 -11.59 -1.80 -6.38
C GLU A 39 -10.35 -1.71 -5.48
N ARG A 40 -10.46 -2.17 -4.23
CA ARG A 40 -9.41 -2.00 -3.20
C ARG A 40 -9.08 -3.27 -2.41
N ARG A 41 -9.53 -4.43 -2.89
CA ARG A 41 -9.38 -5.72 -2.21
C ARG A 41 -8.78 -6.73 -3.16
N GLY A 42 -7.99 -7.66 -2.63
CA GLY A 42 -7.37 -8.67 -3.45
C GLY A 42 -6.31 -9.50 -2.75
N LYS A 43 -5.69 -10.39 -3.51
CA LYS A 43 -4.44 -11.04 -3.11
C LYS A 43 -3.28 -10.24 -3.66
N PHE A 44 -2.27 -10.03 -2.82
CA PHE A 44 -1.09 -9.27 -3.19
C PHE A 44 0.15 -10.15 -3.34
N GLU A 45 1.11 -9.67 -4.12
CA GLU A 45 2.43 -10.27 -4.31
C GLU A 45 3.14 -10.40 -2.96
N GLN A 46 3.77 -11.54 -2.70
CA GLN A 46 4.37 -11.86 -1.40
C GLN A 46 5.52 -10.92 -1.03
N LYS A 47 6.18 -10.37 -2.04
CA LYS A 47 7.24 -9.38 -1.87
C LYS A 47 6.71 -7.96 -1.77
N SER A 48 5.42 -7.71 -1.95
CA SER A 48 4.89 -6.36 -1.80
C SER A 48 4.73 -5.99 -0.32
N ALA A 49 4.77 -4.70 0.00
CA ALA A 49 4.35 -4.16 1.28
C ALA A 49 2.87 -4.46 1.62
N LEU A 50 2.07 -4.93 0.65
CA LEU A 50 0.67 -5.34 0.82
C LEU A 50 0.50 -6.84 1.10
N ALA A 51 1.57 -7.65 1.06
CA ALA A 51 1.50 -9.11 1.14
C ALA A 51 0.71 -9.67 2.33
N ALA A 52 0.74 -8.97 3.47
CA ALA A 52 0.08 -9.38 4.70
C ALA A 52 -1.34 -8.82 4.88
N TYR A 53 -1.90 -8.16 3.87
CA TYR A 53 -3.15 -7.41 3.95
C TYR A 53 -4.19 -7.92 2.94
N ASP A 54 -5.46 -7.67 3.23
CA ASP A 54 -6.59 -8.09 2.38
C ASP A 54 -7.13 -6.92 1.52
N SER A 55 -6.84 -5.70 1.95
CA SER A 55 -7.27 -4.47 1.27
C SER A 55 -6.26 -3.34 1.42
N TRP A 56 -6.37 -2.37 0.52
CA TRP A 56 -5.49 -1.21 0.50
C TRP A 56 -6.29 0.09 0.38
N GLU A 57 -5.74 1.18 0.90
CA GLU A 57 -6.29 2.52 0.74
C GLU A 57 -5.18 3.54 0.50
N GLN A 58 -5.53 4.67 -0.10
CA GLN A 58 -4.62 5.78 -0.30
C GLN A 58 -5.13 7.04 0.38
N ALA A 59 -4.20 7.85 0.88
CA ALA A 59 -4.48 9.20 1.36
C ALA A 59 -3.41 10.19 0.87
N ASN A 60 -3.79 11.46 0.76
CA ASN A 60 -2.87 12.58 0.47
C ASN A 60 -2.33 13.25 1.75
N GLN A 61 -2.79 12.81 2.91
CA GLN A 61 -2.35 13.21 4.24
C GLN A 61 -2.23 11.95 5.14
N PRO A 62 -1.40 11.96 6.19
CA PRO A 62 -1.38 10.89 7.18
C PRO A 62 -2.76 10.69 7.81
N LEU A 63 -3.23 9.45 7.92
CA LEU A 63 -4.52 9.13 8.54
C LEU A 63 -4.40 9.01 10.06
N ASN A 64 -3.23 8.60 10.55
CA ASN A 64 -2.91 8.54 11.98
C ASN A 64 -1.54 9.20 12.22
N ASP A 65 -1.04 9.08 13.46
CA ASP A 65 0.34 9.43 13.87
C ASP A 65 1.38 8.43 13.30
N ASP A 66 1.17 7.98 12.06
CA ASP A 66 2.02 7.02 11.37
C ASP A 66 3.35 7.70 10.98
N ASP A 67 4.46 7.09 11.39
CA ASP A 67 5.79 7.57 11.02
C ASP A 67 6.11 7.21 9.56
N ALA A 68 6.01 8.21 8.68
CA ALA A 68 6.36 8.07 7.27
C ALA A 68 7.82 7.69 7.03
N GLY A 69 8.73 7.95 7.98
CA GLY A 69 10.13 7.54 7.94
C GLY A 69 10.34 6.06 8.26
N ALA A 70 9.35 5.40 8.88
CA ALA A 70 9.42 3.99 9.24
C ALA A 70 8.99 3.03 8.11
N VAL A 71 8.47 3.55 6.99
CA VAL A 71 8.01 2.74 5.84
C VAL A 71 8.83 3.05 4.59
N VAL A 72 8.83 2.10 3.65
CA VAL A 72 9.58 2.26 2.39
C VAL A 72 8.96 3.37 1.54
N HIS A 73 9.80 4.28 1.07
CA HIS A 73 9.42 5.33 0.13
C HIS A 73 9.63 4.88 -1.33
N ASN A 74 8.61 5.02 -2.18
CA ASN A 74 8.59 4.58 -3.58
C ASN A 74 9.10 3.14 -3.77
N PRO A 75 8.51 2.13 -3.10
CA PRO A 75 8.90 0.75 -3.31
C PRO A 75 8.77 0.36 -4.79
N THR A 76 9.75 -0.38 -5.29
CA THR A 76 9.74 -0.95 -6.64
C THR A 76 9.85 -2.47 -6.56
N PRO A 77 9.45 -3.21 -7.63
CA PRO A 77 9.56 -4.66 -7.67
C PRO A 77 10.97 -5.22 -7.40
N SER A 78 12.01 -4.40 -7.61
CA SER A 78 13.41 -4.76 -7.42
C SER A 78 13.93 -4.50 -6.00
N MET A 79 13.19 -3.74 -5.18
CA MET A 79 13.58 -3.32 -3.83
C MET A 79 13.06 -4.25 -2.73
N LEU A 80 12.19 -5.21 -3.07
CA LEU A 80 11.49 -6.10 -2.14
C LEU A 80 11.58 -7.57 -2.63
#